data_AF-A0A1G0RIA3-F1
#
_entry.id   AF-A0A1G0RIA3-F1
#
_cell.length_a   1.000
_cell.length_b   1.000
_cell.length_c   1.000
_cell.angle_alpha   90.00
_cell.angle_beta   90.00
_cell.angle_gamma   90.00
#
_symmetry.space_group_name_H-M   'P 1'
#
loop_
_entity.id
_entity.type
_entity.pdbx_description
1 polymer ?
#
loop_
_entity_poly.entity_id
_entity_poly.type
_entity_poly.pdbx_seq_one_letter_code
_entity_poly.pdbx_strand_id
1 'polypeptide(L)'
;MNSNAIKLKYLFIFIFFTLISCEDPAPTDYTPSYVVQALLLVDEPIKGFQIFQTASLTDSFNVENTYYKNAEVKLSGEGQEFTLYWDEKSLSYNYQDTTYLVKSKTQYELKIKLSDGTEISGTTFTPAKFDWIEKPPVEIQYPKDTLSLPSSFKISWTKTDTIKYYILSIKALDTLEYGKYLLPPTDEKNRRILQNWNRDRDRYFRDITSWGFAPASELPGLWNFFKWYGQQELSVYAPDDNFLLWSLQVFSFSEMNPQLTSIKGAFGYFGSASLIRHQGFLLKNQP
;
A
#
# COMPACT_ATOMS: atom_id res chain seq x y z
N MET A 1 -66.29 29.65 19.32
CA MET A 1 -65.50 28.67 18.53
C MET A 1 -64.74 27.76 19.50
N ASN A 2 -64.95 26.44 19.43
CA ASN A 2 -64.48 25.48 20.43
C ASN A 2 -62.95 25.39 20.47
N SER A 3 -62.35 25.72 21.62
CA SER A 3 -60.91 25.64 21.93
C SER A 3 -60.29 24.28 21.58
N ASN A 4 -61.07 23.19 21.70
CA ASN A 4 -60.63 21.84 21.39
C ASN A 4 -60.49 21.58 19.88
N ALA A 5 -61.30 22.24 19.03
CA ALA A 5 -61.19 22.10 17.57
C ALA A 5 -59.97 22.83 17.00
N ILE A 6 -59.53 23.90 17.68
CA ILE A 6 -58.33 24.65 17.34
C ILE A 6 -57.08 23.84 17.70
N LYS A 7 -57.05 23.21 18.89
CA LYS A 7 -55.95 22.32 19.31
C LYS A 7 -55.79 21.10 18.39
N LEU A 8 -56.91 20.52 17.91
CA LEU A 8 -56.87 19.38 16.99
C LEU A 8 -56.35 19.75 15.59
N LYS A 9 -56.68 20.96 15.09
CA LYS A 9 -56.11 21.49 13.83
C LYS A 9 -54.61 21.72 13.92
N TYR A 10 -54.11 22.28 15.02
CA TYR A 10 -52.67 22.49 15.20
C TYR A 10 -51.91 21.18 15.39
N LEU A 11 -52.51 20.17 16.03
CA LEU A 11 -51.93 18.82 16.12
C LEU A 11 -51.79 18.16 14.74
N PHE A 12 -52.80 18.29 13.87
CA PHE A 12 -52.75 17.76 12.51
C PHE A 12 -51.69 18.47 11.64
N ILE A 13 -51.54 19.79 11.78
CA ILE A 13 -50.50 20.56 11.08
C ILE A 13 -49.11 20.16 11.57
N PHE A 14 -48.91 19.95 12.88
CA PHE A 14 -47.63 19.54 13.44
C PHE A 14 -47.21 18.13 12.98
N ILE A 15 -48.15 17.19 12.90
CA ILE A 15 -47.91 15.84 12.36
C ILE A 15 -47.55 15.88 10.87
N PHE A 16 -48.17 16.77 10.10
CA PHE A 16 -47.87 16.91 8.66
C PHE A 16 -46.45 17.47 8.41
N PHE A 17 -45.94 18.32 9.30
CA PHE A 17 -44.55 18.82 9.20
C PHE A 17 -43.49 17.79 9.63
N THR A 18 -43.83 16.80 10.46
CA THR A 18 -42.89 15.73 10.86
C THR A 18 -42.79 14.58 9.87
N LEU A 19 -43.70 14.47 8.91
CA LEU A 19 -43.74 13.36 7.93
C LEU A 19 -43.08 13.70 6.59
N ILE A 20 -42.66 14.94 6.38
CA ILE A 20 -41.81 15.31 5.24
C ILE A 20 -40.35 15.11 5.69
N SER A 21 -40.00 13.86 5.95
CA SER A 21 -38.58 13.48 5.99
C SER A 21 -38.09 13.56 4.55
N CYS A 22 -37.32 14.59 4.24
CA CYS A 22 -36.53 14.65 3.01
C CYS A 22 -35.39 13.63 3.16
N GLU A 23 -35.72 12.34 3.13
CA GLU A 23 -34.71 11.34 2.80
C GLU A 23 -34.36 11.59 1.35
N ASP A 24 -33.20 12.21 1.11
CA ASP A 24 -32.61 12.17 -0.22
C ASP A 24 -32.54 10.69 -0.63
N PRO A 25 -33.14 10.30 -1.77
CA PRO A 25 -33.04 8.93 -2.23
C PRO A 25 -31.57 8.57 -2.28
N ALA A 26 -31.22 7.40 -1.75
CA ALA A 26 -29.84 6.91 -1.80
C ALA A 26 -29.34 7.05 -3.25
N PRO A 27 -28.20 7.69 -3.50
CA PRO A 27 -27.75 7.97 -4.85
C PRO A 27 -27.59 6.65 -5.62
N THR A 28 -28.48 6.41 -6.58
CA THR A 28 -28.46 5.22 -7.44
C THR A 28 -27.56 5.41 -8.66
N ASP A 29 -27.21 6.65 -8.98
CA ASP A 29 -26.42 6.99 -10.16
C ASP A 29 -24.92 6.85 -9.86
N TYR A 30 -24.38 5.68 -10.20
CA TYR A 30 -22.96 5.38 -10.11
C TYR A 30 -22.25 5.71 -11.43
N THR A 31 -21.30 6.64 -11.40
CA THR A 31 -20.39 6.90 -12.51
C THR A 31 -19.01 6.32 -12.18
N PRO A 32 -18.49 5.38 -12.98
CA PRO A 32 -17.18 4.81 -12.72
C PRO A 32 -16.05 5.84 -12.75
N SER A 33 -15.16 5.73 -11.77
CA SER A 33 -13.88 6.42 -11.74
C SER A 33 -12.76 5.40 -11.83
N TYR A 34 -11.58 5.86 -12.28
CA TYR A 34 -10.40 5.02 -12.42
C TYR A 34 -9.37 5.34 -11.33
N VAL A 35 -8.67 4.30 -10.87
CA VAL A 35 -7.55 4.41 -9.94
C VAL A 35 -6.32 3.76 -10.56
N VAL A 36 -5.20 4.46 -10.58
CA VAL A 36 -3.94 3.93 -11.10
C VAL A 36 -2.92 3.78 -9.98
N GLN A 37 -2.28 2.63 -9.91
CA GLN A 37 -1.15 2.37 -9.03
C GLN A 37 0.04 1.96 -9.88
N ALA A 38 1.03 2.84 -9.98
CA ALA A 38 2.23 2.60 -10.78
C ALA A 38 3.47 3.03 -10.00
N LEU A 39 4.33 2.07 -9.65
CA LEU A 39 5.57 2.31 -8.93
C LEU A 39 6.75 1.81 -9.75
N LEU A 40 7.70 2.69 -10.03
CA LEU A 40 9.00 2.31 -10.56
C LEU A 40 10.00 2.05 -9.43
N LEU A 41 10.67 0.91 -9.45
CA LEU A 41 11.73 0.58 -8.51
C LEU A 41 13.07 0.61 -9.24
N VAL A 42 14.00 1.45 -8.76
CA VAL A 42 15.35 1.56 -9.34
C VAL A 42 16.05 0.21 -9.30
N ASP A 43 16.73 -0.12 -10.40
CA ASP A 43 17.39 -1.41 -10.66
C ASP A 43 16.46 -2.63 -10.72
N GLU A 44 15.15 -2.42 -10.83
CA GLU A 44 14.20 -3.49 -11.12
C GLU A 44 13.59 -3.36 -12.53
N PRO A 45 13.07 -4.47 -13.08
CA PRO A 45 12.25 -4.44 -14.28
C PRO A 45 11.00 -3.57 -14.11
N ILE A 46 10.51 -2.99 -15.20
CA ILE A 46 9.24 -2.25 -15.24
C ILE A 46 8.08 -3.26 -15.15
N LYS A 47 7.41 -3.31 -14.00
CA LYS A 47 6.32 -4.26 -13.73
C LYS A 47 5.36 -3.74 -12.66
N GLY A 48 4.19 -4.37 -12.55
CA GLY A 48 3.26 -4.17 -11.44
C GLY A 48 2.37 -2.94 -11.56
N PHE A 49 2.17 -2.40 -12.77
CA PHE A 49 1.28 -1.25 -12.96
C PHE A 49 -0.16 -1.73 -12.97
N GLN A 50 -1.03 -1.13 -12.17
CA GLN A 50 -2.42 -1.57 -12.02
C GLN A 50 -3.36 -0.42 -12.29
N ILE A 51 -4.45 -0.73 -13.01
CA ILE A 51 -5.54 0.18 -13.28
C ILE A 51 -6.79 -0.49 -12.73
N PHE A 52 -7.51 0.22 -11.87
CA PHE A 52 -8.74 -0.22 -11.28
C PHE A 52 -9.88 0.68 -11.74
N GLN A 53 -11.06 0.09 -11.84
CA GLN A 53 -12.32 0.79 -11.93
C GLN A 53 -13.01 0.70 -10.57
N THR A 54 -13.61 1.79 -10.11
CA THR A 54 -14.46 1.75 -8.91
C THR A 54 -15.64 0.79 -9.14
N ALA A 55 -16.36 0.41 -8.09
CA ALA A 55 -17.57 -0.40 -8.19
C ALA A 55 -18.74 0.30 -7.49
N SER A 56 -19.96 0.03 -7.95
CA SER A 56 -21.16 0.48 -7.24
C SER A 56 -21.25 -0.19 -5.86
N LEU A 57 -21.75 0.52 -4.87
CA LEU A 57 -22.04 -0.03 -3.54
C LEU A 57 -23.25 -0.97 -3.55
N THR A 58 -24.08 -0.94 -4.59
CA THR A 58 -25.27 -1.79 -4.74
C THR A 58 -24.98 -3.14 -5.38
N ASP A 59 -23.81 -3.30 -5.99
CA ASP A 59 -23.45 -4.49 -6.75
C ASP A 59 -22.64 -5.47 -5.90
N SER A 60 -22.61 -6.74 -6.31
CA SER A 60 -21.74 -7.72 -5.66
C SER A 60 -20.26 -7.39 -5.94
N PHE A 61 -19.48 -7.24 -4.88
CA PHE A 61 -18.07 -6.92 -5.00
C PHE A 61 -17.26 -8.15 -5.43
N ASN A 62 -16.55 -8.04 -6.56
CA ASN A 62 -15.55 -8.99 -7.02
C ASN A 62 -14.26 -8.25 -7.38
N VAL A 63 -13.18 -8.50 -6.64
CA VAL A 63 -11.86 -7.85 -6.83
C VAL A 63 -11.30 -8.08 -8.23
N GLU A 64 -11.45 -9.28 -8.79
CA GLU A 64 -10.88 -9.58 -10.12
C GLU A 64 -11.56 -8.75 -11.22
N ASN A 65 -12.82 -8.38 -11.00
CA ASN A 65 -13.60 -7.56 -11.93
C ASN A 65 -13.31 -6.07 -11.78
N THR A 66 -12.56 -5.63 -10.76
CA THR A 66 -12.19 -4.22 -10.63
C THR A 66 -10.97 -3.85 -11.47
N TYR A 67 -10.17 -4.83 -11.91
CA TYR A 67 -9.02 -4.55 -12.78
C TYR A 67 -9.46 -4.17 -14.18
N TYR A 68 -8.96 -3.05 -14.67
CA TYR A 68 -9.16 -2.61 -16.04
C TYR A 68 -8.05 -3.16 -16.93
N LYS A 69 -8.41 -4.09 -17.82
CA LYS A 69 -7.45 -4.91 -18.59
C LYS A 69 -7.20 -4.43 -20.03
N ASN A 70 -8.05 -3.54 -20.55
CA ASN A 70 -8.02 -3.12 -21.95
C ASN A 70 -7.57 -1.65 -22.13
N ALA A 71 -6.37 -1.33 -21.65
CA ALA A 71 -5.75 -0.03 -21.81
C ALA A 71 -4.46 -0.12 -22.64
N GLU A 72 -4.18 0.93 -23.42
CA GLU A 72 -2.86 1.18 -24.00
C GLU A 72 -2.00 1.87 -22.95
N VAL A 73 -0.99 1.19 -22.42
CA VAL A 73 -0.11 1.69 -21.36
C VAL A 73 1.30 1.90 -21.91
N LYS A 74 1.75 3.15 -21.88
CA LYS A 74 3.07 3.57 -22.35
C LYS A 74 3.82 4.31 -21.27
N LEU A 75 5.07 3.91 -21.08
CA LEU A 75 6.04 4.62 -20.26
C LEU A 75 7.10 5.21 -21.19
N SER A 76 7.54 6.43 -20.94
CA SER A 76 8.72 7.00 -21.60
C SER A 76 9.76 7.44 -20.58
N GLY A 77 11.02 7.26 -20.92
CA GLY A 77 12.17 7.62 -20.09
C GLY A 77 13.46 7.42 -20.85
N GLU A 78 14.45 8.29 -20.62
CA GLU A 78 15.75 8.25 -21.32
C GLU A 78 15.64 8.33 -22.86
N GLY A 79 14.60 8.97 -23.38
CA GLY A 79 14.35 9.04 -24.82
C GLY A 79 13.84 7.74 -25.45
N GLN A 80 13.54 6.73 -24.64
CA GLN A 80 12.92 5.46 -25.05
C GLN A 80 11.43 5.43 -24.65
N GLU A 81 10.63 4.71 -25.43
CA GLU A 81 9.25 4.36 -25.10
C GLU A 81 9.16 2.85 -24.79
N PHE A 82 8.41 2.52 -23.74
CA PHE A 82 8.14 1.17 -23.27
C PHE A 82 6.63 0.93 -23.30
N THR A 83 6.19 0.00 -24.13
CA THR A 83 4.78 -0.44 -24.16
C THR A 83 4.58 -1.56 -23.16
N LEU A 84 3.67 -1.38 -22.20
CA LEU A 84 3.35 -2.37 -21.18
C LEU A 84 2.11 -3.17 -21.59
N TYR A 85 2.09 -4.44 -21.21
CA TYR A 85 1.03 -5.38 -21.55
C TYR A 85 0.46 -6.01 -20.29
N TRP A 86 -0.86 -6.22 -20.30
CA TRP A 86 -1.56 -6.91 -19.22
C TRP A 86 -1.09 -8.36 -19.10
N ASP A 87 -0.77 -8.76 -17.88
CA ASP A 87 -0.43 -10.12 -17.49
C ASP A 87 -1.45 -10.66 -16.48
N GLU A 88 -2.22 -11.67 -16.90
CA GLU A 88 -3.25 -12.32 -16.07
C GLU A 88 -2.66 -13.03 -14.84
N LYS A 89 -1.37 -13.39 -14.86
CA LYS A 89 -0.74 -14.07 -13.72
C LYS A 89 -0.41 -13.11 -12.58
N SER A 90 0.11 -11.93 -12.92
CA SER A 90 0.46 -10.89 -11.94
C SER A 90 -0.67 -9.89 -11.69
N LEU A 91 -1.74 -9.93 -12.48
CA LEU A 91 -2.85 -8.96 -12.47
C LEU A 91 -2.32 -7.52 -12.59
N SER A 92 -1.43 -7.31 -13.56
CA SER A 92 -0.79 -6.02 -13.77
C SER A 92 -0.28 -5.85 -15.20
N TYR A 93 -0.02 -4.60 -15.58
CA TYR A 93 0.69 -4.21 -16.79
C TYR A 93 2.20 -4.26 -16.54
N ASN A 94 2.91 -4.99 -17.41
CA ASN A 94 4.34 -5.22 -17.33
C ASN A 94 5.03 -4.92 -18.67
N TYR A 95 6.27 -4.45 -18.61
CA TYR A 95 7.13 -4.45 -19.78
C TYR A 95 7.71 -5.86 -19.98
N GLN A 96 7.64 -6.38 -21.20
CA GLN A 96 8.01 -7.77 -21.49
C GLN A 96 9.52 -8.02 -21.40
N ASP A 97 10.33 -7.02 -21.76
CA ASP A 97 11.78 -7.11 -21.62
C ASP A 97 12.20 -6.76 -20.19
N THR A 98 12.56 -7.80 -19.44
CA THR A 98 13.00 -7.70 -18.04
C THR A 98 14.49 -7.38 -17.90
N THR A 99 15.24 -7.26 -19.01
CA THR A 99 16.65 -6.87 -18.99
C THR A 99 16.83 -5.36 -18.85
N TYR A 100 15.81 -4.57 -19.24
CA TYR A 100 15.76 -3.16 -18.91
C TYR A 100 15.48 -2.98 -17.42
N LEU A 101 16.42 -2.35 -16.73
CA LEU A 101 16.31 -1.99 -15.33
C LEU A 101 16.16 -0.47 -15.22
N VAL A 102 15.14 -0.05 -14.47
CA VAL A 102 14.83 1.37 -14.20
C VAL A 102 16.08 2.08 -13.66
N LYS A 103 16.41 3.23 -14.26
CA LYS A 103 17.57 4.02 -13.86
C LYS A 103 17.25 4.95 -12.72
N SER A 104 18.24 5.20 -11.87
CA SER A 104 18.20 6.23 -10.84
C SER A 104 18.41 7.62 -11.42
N LYS A 105 17.84 8.65 -10.78
CA LYS A 105 17.98 10.06 -11.18
C LYS A 105 17.47 10.34 -12.59
N THR A 106 16.38 9.68 -12.96
CA THR A 106 15.80 9.70 -14.30
C THR A 106 14.33 10.09 -14.22
N GLN A 107 13.92 11.00 -15.10
CA GLN A 107 12.51 11.36 -15.26
C GLN A 107 11.82 10.32 -16.16
N TYR A 108 10.65 9.87 -15.71
CA TYR A 108 9.76 9.03 -16.50
C TYR A 108 8.37 9.68 -16.62
N GLU A 109 7.69 9.42 -17.73
CA GLU A 109 6.33 9.86 -18.00
C GLU A 109 5.45 8.64 -18.33
N LEU A 110 4.29 8.56 -17.70
CA LEU A 110 3.28 7.52 -17.93
C LEU A 110 2.15 8.12 -18.75
N LYS A 111 1.73 7.39 -19.80
CA LYS A 111 0.54 7.66 -20.59
C LYS A 111 -0.30 6.40 -20.67
N ILE A 112 -1.57 6.53 -20.33
CA ILE A 112 -2.55 5.46 -20.39
C ILE A 112 -3.74 5.96 -21.20
N LYS A 113 -4.16 5.17 -22.18
CA LYS A 113 -5.38 5.41 -22.94
C LYS A 113 -6.34 4.25 -22.73
N LEU A 114 -7.51 4.55 -22.18
CA LEU A 114 -8.56 3.57 -21.94
C LEU A 114 -9.40 3.37 -23.22
N SER A 115 -10.14 2.25 -23.29
CA SER A 115 -10.95 1.94 -24.47
C SER A 115 -12.14 2.88 -24.67
N ASP A 116 -12.56 3.59 -23.62
CA ASP A 116 -13.59 4.63 -23.68
C ASP A 116 -13.06 6.00 -24.16
N GLY A 117 -11.75 6.10 -24.44
CA GLY A 117 -11.07 7.31 -24.87
C GLY A 117 -10.51 8.17 -23.74
N THR A 118 -10.70 7.80 -22.47
CA THR A 118 -10.11 8.50 -21.33
C THR A 118 -8.58 8.46 -21.42
N GLU A 119 -7.95 9.62 -21.28
CA GLU A 119 -6.49 9.76 -21.23
C GLU A 119 -6.03 10.05 -19.81
N ILE A 120 -5.10 9.24 -19.34
CA ILE A 120 -4.52 9.33 -18.00
C ILE A 120 -3.01 9.52 -18.15
N SER A 121 -2.44 10.45 -17.36
CA SER A 121 -1.00 10.74 -17.44
C SER A 121 -0.39 11.05 -16.07
N GLY A 122 0.93 10.83 -15.96
CA GLY A 122 1.68 11.17 -14.77
C GLY A 122 3.17 11.28 -15.06
N THR A 123 3.92 11.87 -14.13
CA THR A 123 5.39 11.96 -14.22
C THR A 123 6.02 11.66 -12.87
N THR A 124 7.17 10.99 -12.86
CA THR A 124 7.97 10.72 -11.66
C THR A 124 9.46 10.96 -11.95
N PHE A 125 10.24 11.25 -10.91
CA PHE A 125 11.69 11.35 -10.99
C PHE A 125 12.32 10.36 -10.02
N THR A 126 13.02 9.36 -10.56
CA THR A 126 13.57 8.28 -9.75
C THR A 126 14.66 8.78 -8.81
N PRO A 127 14.65 8.37 -7.54
CA PRO A 127 15.65 8.82 -6.58
C PRO A 127 17.00 8.17 -6.82
N ALA A 128 18.03 8.70 -6.15
CA ALA A 128 19.36 8.12 -6.14
C ALA A 128 19.37 6.75 -5.44
N LYS A 129 20.23 5.85 -5.92
CA LYS A 129 20.53 4.60 -5.22
C LYS A 129 21.09 4.87 -3.83
N PHE A 130 20.87 3.92 -2.94
CA PHE A 130 21.42 3.92 -1.59
C PHE A 130 21.67 2.47 -1.17
N ASP A 131 22.49 2.28 -0.13
CA ASP A 131 22.82 0.96 0.40
C ASP A 131 22.82 1.01 1.93
N TRP A 132 22.78 -0.18 2.52
CA TRP A 132 22.97 -0.41 3.95
C TRP A 132 24.34 0.09 4.41
N ILE A 133 24.35 0.79 5.54
CA ILE A 133 25.56 1.04 6.33
C ILE A 133 25.69 -0.08 7.37
N GLU A 134 24.59 -0.37 8.07
CA GLU A 134 24.48 -1.48 9.02
C GLU A 134 23.28 -2.35 8.63
N LYS A 135 23.58 -3.56 8.15
CA LYS A 135 22.57 -4.55 7.75
C LYS A 135 21.99 -5.23 8.99
N PRO A 136 20.72 -5.64 8.94
CA PRO A 136 20.18 -6.52 9.96
C PRO A 136 20.99 -7.83 10.04
N PRO A 137 21.08 -8.45 11.22
CA PRO A 137 21.60 -9.81 11.33
C PRO A 137 20.74 -10.79 10.52
N VAL A 138 21.39 -11.81 9.93
CA VAL A 138 20.69 -12.87 9.19
C VAL A 138 19.77 -13.67 10.11
N GLU A 139 20.15 -13.86 11.38
CA GLU A 139 19.32 -14.47 12.39
C GLU A 139 19.13 -13.52 13.56
N ILE A 140 17.88 -13.33 13.97
CA ILE A 140 17.51 -12.42 15.06
C ILE A 140 16.70 -13.20 16.09
N GLN A 141 17.13 -13.19 17.34
CA GLN A 141 16.38 -13.76 18.44
C GLN A 141 15.30 -12.77 18.91
N TYR A 142 14.02 -13.13 18.76
CA TYR A 142 12.96 -12.30 19.34
C TYR A 142 13.06 -12.31 20.88
N PRO A 143 12.90 -11.17 21.56
CA PRO A 143 13.05 -11.09 23.01
C PRO A 143 12.11 -12.04 23.76
N LYS A 144 12.65 -12.71 24.79
CA LYS A 144 11.86 -13.53 25.72
C LYS A 144 10.90 -12.68 26.53
N ASP A 145 11.40 -11.56 27.05
CA ASP A 145 10.58 -10.55 27.70
C ASP A 145 9.86 -9.72 26.62
N THR A 146 8.54 -9.88 26.55
CA THR A 146 7.69 -9.15 25.59
C THR A 146 7.16 -7.83 26.15
N LEU A 147 7.46 -7.52 27.42
CA LEU A 147 7.10 -6.26 28.08
C LEU A 147 8.25 -5.25 27.98
N SER A 148 9.49 -5.70 28.19
CA SER A 148 10.70 -4.95 27.93
C SER A 148 11.32 -5.48 26.65
N LEU A 149 11.08 -4.80 25.52
CA LEU A 149 11.62 -5.18 24.20
C LEU A 149 12.97 -4.45 23.98
N PRO A 150 14.13 -4.98 24.44
CA PRO A 150 15.40 -4.29 24.32
C PRO A 150 15.79 -4.14 22.84
N SER A 151 16.38 -3.00 22.48
CA SER A 151 16.95 -2.83 21.14
C SER A 151 18.24 -3.65 21.03
N SER A 152 18.12 -4.91 20.63
CA SER A 152 19.29 -5.83 20.53
C SER A 152 20.06 -5.68 19.22
N PHE A 153 19.52 -4.91 18.27
CA PHE A 153 20.16 -4.61 17.00
C PHE A 153 19.73 -3.23 16.51
N LYS A 154 20.57 -2.67 15.64
CA LYS A 154 20.35 -1.42 14.94
C LYS A 154 20.48 -1.69 13.45
N ILE A 155 19.76 -0.90 12.66
CA ILE A 155 19.90 -0.89 11.21
C ILE A 155 20.13 0.54 10.75
N SER A 156 20.92 0.72 9.71
CA SER A 156 21.15 2.03 9.12
C SER A 156 21.50 1.94 7.65
N TRP A 157 21.23 3.00 6.91
CA TRP A 157 21.45 3.09 5.48
C TRP A 157 21.96 4.47 5.08
N THR A 158 22.48 4.54 3.86
CA THR A 158 23.02 5.78 3.30
C THR A 158 21.90 6.80 3.16
N LYS A 159 22.06 7.98 3.78
CA LYS A 159 21.11 9.08 3.64
C LYS A 159 21.14 9.62 2.21
N THR A 160 19.96 9.94 1.68
CA THR A 160 19.75 10.52 0.36
C THR A 160 19.14 11.89 0.52
N ASP A 161 19.79 12.93 -0.02
CA ASP A 161 19.50 14.34 0.31
C ASP A 161 18.07 14.79 -0.02
N THR A 162 17.41 14.14 -0.98
CA THR A 162 16.05 14.48 -1.41
C THR A 162 14.96 13.75 -0.63
N ILE A 163 15.31 12.79 0.22
CA ILE A 163 14.34 11.90 0.88
C ILE A 163 13.99 12.42 2.26
N LYS A 164 12.71 12.78 2.44
CA LYS A 164 12.17 13.29 3.71
C LYS A 164 11.84 12.16 4.68
N TYR A 165 11.24 11.09 4.15
CA TYR A 165 10.86 9.90 4.89
C TYR A 165 11.22 8.67 4.08
N TYR A 166 11.83 7.69 4.74
CA TYR A 166 11.93 6.34 4.22
C TYR A 166 10.67 5.57 4.57
N ILE A 167 10.25 4.68 3.68
CA ILE A 167 9.19 3.72 3.97
C ILE A 167 9.86 2.39 4.29
N LEU A 168 9.51 1.79 5.41
CA LEU A 168 9.97 0.47 5.81
C LEU A 168 8.87 -0.54 5.59
N SER A 169 9.23 -1.72 5.12
CA SER A 169 8.34 -2.87 5.12
C SER A 169 9.03 -4.10 5.70
N ILE A 170 8.31 -4.84 6.55
CA ILE A 170 8.72 -6.17 7.00
C ILE A 170 7.66 -7.15 6.55
N LYS A 171 8.02 -8.07 5.66
CA LYS A 171 7.13 -9.09 5.10
C LYS A 171 7.53 -10.47 5.59
N ALA A 172 6.58 -11.20 6.16
CA ALA A 172 6.75 -12.63 6.40
C ALA A 172 6.74 -13.39 5.06
N LEU A 173 7.79 -14.16 4.78
CA LEU A 173 7.90 -14.94 3.54
C LEU A 173 7.22 -16.30 3.64
N ASP A 174 7.05 -16.81 4.86
CA ASP A 174 6.34 -18.06 5.14
C ASP A 174 5.56 -17.92 6.44
N THR A 175 4.24 -17.86 6.37
CA THR A 175 3.36 -17.75 7.54
C THR A 175 2.92 -19.10 8.09
N LEU A 176 3.31 -20.22 7.46
CA LEU A 176 2.83 -21.55 7.80
C LEU A 176 3.95 -22.41 8.40
N GLU A 177 5.12 -22.43 7.78
CA GLU A 177 6.23 -23.29 8.17
C GLU A 177 7.32 -22.50 8.89
N TYR A 178 7.82 -23.04 10.00
CA TYR A 178 8.93 -22.46 10.76
C TYR A 178 10.05 -23.48 10.94
N GLY A 179 9.71 -24.65 11.48
CA GLY A 179 10.64 -25.73 11.81
C GLY A 179 11.46 -26.23 10.64
N LYS A 180 10.91 -26.23 9.41
CA LYS A 180 11.63 -26.66 8.21
C LYS A 180 12.90 -25.85 7.90
N TYR A 181 13.00 -24.64 8.45
CA TYR A 181 14.13 -23.74 8.26
C TYR A 181 15.16 -23.81 9.40
N LEU A 182 14.88 -24.55 10.49
CA LEU A 182 15.79 -24.71 11.61
C LEU A 182 16.90 -25.73 11.32
N LEU A 183 17.96 -25.69 12.11
CA LEU A 183 19.06 -26.64 12.09
C LEU A 183 19.20 -27.31 13.48
N PRO A 184 18.79 -28.58 13.65
CA PRO A 184 18.15 -29.45 12.66
C PRO A 184 16.68 -29.06 12.35
N PRO A 185 16.12 -29.46 11.20
CA PRO A 185 14.73 -29.18 10.87
C PRO A 185 13.75 -29.86 11.83
N THR A 186 12.64 -29.18 12.12
CA THR A 186 11.52 -29.69 12.94
C THR A 186 10.18 -29.58 12.19
N ASP A 187 9.12 -30.17 12.74
CA ASP A 187 7.74 -30.08 12.25
C ASP A 187 6.98 -28.84 12.77
N GLU A 188 7.69 -27.97 13.49
CA GLU A 188 7.12 -26.83 14.18
C GLU A 188 6.49 -25.82 13.20
N LYS A 189 5.20 -25.52 13.40
CA LYS A 189 4.49 -24.53 12.58
C LYS A 189 4.80 -23.10 12.99
N ASN A 190 4.70 -22.18 12.04
CA ASN A 190 4.87 -20.77 12.33
C ASN A 190 3.68 -20.22 13.13
N ARG A 191 3.89 -19.12 13.86
CA ARG A 191 2.85 -18.43 14.61
C ARG A 191 3.01 -16.92 14.53
N ARG A 192 1.88 -16.22 14.66
CA ARG A 192 1.83 -14.75 14.69
C ARG A 192 2.42 -14.23 16.00
N ILE A 193 3.07 -13.09 15.94
CA ILE A 193 3.50 -12.32 17.10
C ILE A 193 2.31 -11.51 17.58
N LEU A 194 1.76 -11.88 18.74
CA LEU A 194 0.67 -11.14 19.37
C LEU A 194 1.27 -10.12 20.32
N GLN A 195 1.21 -8.85 19.95
CA GLN A 195 1.52 -7.76 20.88
C GLN A 195 0.24 -7.33 21.60
N ASN A 196 0.37 -6.91 22.86
CA ASN A 196 -0.77 -6.61 23.75
C ASN A 196 -1.74 -5.55 23.19
N TRP A 197 -1.29 -4.69 22.28
CA TRP A 197 -2.10 -3.65 21.64
C TRP A 197 -2.68 -4.05 20.26
N ASN A 198 -2.31 -5.22 19.71
CA ASN A 198 -2.68 -5.68 18.37
C ASN A 198 -3.43 -7.04 18.39
N ARG A 199 -4.16 -7.31 19.47
CA ARG A 199 -4.73 -8.63 19.70
C ARG A 199 -5.99 -8.92 18.88
N ASP A 200 -6.85 -7.91 18.64
CA ASP A 200 -8.18 -8.13 18.04
C ASP A 200 -8.72 -6.98 17.15
N ARG A 201 -7.95 -5.92 16.83
CA ARG A 201 -8.52 -4.68 16.25
C ARG A 201 -7.73 -3.99 15.13
N ASP A 202 -6.67 -4.60 14.62
CA ASP A 202 -5.88 -3.94 13.58
C ASP A 202 -6.52 -4.14 12.20
N ARG A 203 -6.78 -3.01 11.52
CA ARG A 203 -7.22 -2.95 10.12
C ARG A 203 -6.33 -3.80 9.20
N TYR A 204 -5.08 -4.01 9.61
CA TYR A 204 -4.05 -4.76 8.88
C TYR A 204 -3.75 -6.13 9.52
N PHE A 205 -4.70 -6.73 10.25
CA PHE A 205 -4.52 -8.06 10.86
C PHE A 205 -4.21 -9.16 9.83
N ARG A 206 -4.89 -9.13 8.67
CA ARG A 206 -4.69 -10.12 7.60
C ARG A 206 -3.43 -9.89 6.78
N ASP A 207 -2.82 -8.71 6.89
CA ASP A 207 -1.61 -8.39 6.15
C ASP A 207 -0.41 -9.11 6.75
N ILE A 208 0.36 -9.76 5.87
CA ILE A 208 1.63 -10.41 6.22
C ILE A 208 2.81 -9.42 6.24
N THR A 209 2.56 -8.18 5.80
CA THR A 209 3.52 -7.09 5.77
C THR A 209 3.16 -6.05 6.81
N SER A 210 4.16 -5.53 7.52
CA SER A 210 4.04 -4.31 8.33
C SER A 210 4.72 -3.17 7.62
N TRP A 211 4.16 -1.97 7.75
CA TRP A 211 4.68 -0.76 7.12
C TRP A 211 5.01 0.30 8.17
N GLY A 212 6.07 1.06 7.93
CA GLY A 212 6.50 2.15 8.79
C GLY A 212 7.09 3.30 8.01
N PHE A 213 7.10 4.48 8.62
CA PHE A 213 7.70 5.68 8.05
C PHE A 213 8.80 6.17 8.98
N ALA A 214 10.00 6.38 8.44
CA ALA A 214 11.14 6.83 9.21
C ALA A 214 11.68 8.16 8.65
N PRO A 215 11.68 9.25 9.43
CA PRO A 215 12.32 10.52 9.04
C PRO A 215 13.85 10.47 9.18
N ALA A 216 14.41 9.31 9.54
CA ALA A 216 15.83 9.10 9.79
C ALA A 216 16.36 7.94 8.94
N SER A 217 17.68 7.92 8.72
CA SER A 217 18.37 6.85 7.99
C SER A 217 18.90 5.73 8.89
N GLU A 218 18.38 5.65 10.10
CA GLU A 218 18.79 4.73 11.15
C GLU A 218 17.63 4.46 12.09
N LEU A 219 17.45 3.21 12.50
CA LEU A 219 16.45 2.82 13.48
C LEU A 219 16.99 1.77 14.48
N PRO A 220 16.71 1.94 15.78
CA PRO A 220 16.90 0.90 16.77
C PRO A 220 15.75 -0.11 16.72
N GLY A 221 16.06 -1.41 16.85
CA GLY A 221 15.14 -2.53 17.13
C GLY A 221 13.71 -2.45 16.55
N LEU A 222 13.42 -3.23 15.52
CA LEU A 222 12.12 -3.20 14.81
C LEU A 222 11.06 -4.18 15.33
N TRP A 223 11.04 -4.48 16.63
CA TRP A 223 10.20 -5.56 17.17
C TRP A 223 8.72 -5.44 16.85
N ASN A 224 8.19 -4.22 16.87
CA ASN A 224 6.78 -3.92 16.62
C ASN A 224 6.39 -4.04 15.15
N PHE A 225 7.35 -4.18 14.24
CA PHE A 225 7.10 -4.41 12.82
C PHE A 225 7.01 -5.89 12.47
N PHE A 226 7.50 -6.81 13.30
CA PHE A 226 7.38 -8.23 13.02
C PHE A 226 5.98 -8.73 13.39
N LYS A 227 5.24 -9.21 12.39
CA LYS A 227 3.92 -9.86 12.58
C LYS A 227 4.03 -11.37 12.78
N TRP A 228 5.10 -11.99 12.29
CA TRP A 228 5.31 -13.44 12.32
C TRP A 228 6.77 -13.75 12.66
N TYR A 229 7.03 -14.95 13.15
CA TYR A 229 8.38 -15.50 13.26
C TYR A 229 8.83 -16.09 11.92
N GLY A 230 10.04 -16.63 11.87
CA GLY A 230 10.57 -17.34 10.70
C GLY A 230 11.15 -16.41 9.63
N GLN A 231 11.08 -16.82 8.36
CA GLN A 231 11.65 -16.09 7.23
C GLN A 231 11.00 -14.72 7.03
N GLN A 232 11.79 -13.66 7.06
CA GLN A 232 11.38 -12.28 6.88
C GLN A 232 12.15 -11.61 5.74
N GLU A 233 11.48 -10.71 5.04
CA GLU A 233 12.12 -9.73 4.18
C GLU A 233 11.91 -8.33 4.77
N LEU A 234 13.00 -7.68 5.17
CA LEU A 234 13.01 -6.27 5.50
C LEU A 234 13.39 -5.49 4.26
N SER A 235 12.56 -4.50 3.90
CA SER A 235 12.82 -3.57 2.82
C SER A 235 12.79 -2.14 3.31
N VAL A 236 13.69 -1.31 2.78
CA VAL A 236 13.68 0.13 2.97
C VAL A 236 13.55 0.78 1.60
N TYR A 237 12.53 1.61 1.45
CA TYR A 237 12.28 2.40 0.26
C TYR A 237 12.74 3.83 0.54
N ALA A 238 13.50 4.38 -0.40
CA ALA A 238 13.72 5.80 -0.58
C ALA A 238 12.73 6.29 -1.64
N PRO A 239 11.52 6.75 -1.28
CA PRO A 239 10.47 7.10 -2.22
C PRO A 239 10.65 8.51 -2.81
N ASP A 240 10.15 8.73 -4.02
CA ASP A 240 9.83 10.08 -4.47
C ASP A 240 8.61 10.65 -3.72
N ASP A 241 8.33 11.95 -3.92
CA ASP A 241 7.20 12.60 -3.26
C ASP A 241 5.86 11.96 -3.68
N ASN A 242 5.70 11.52 -4.94
CA ASN A 242 4.46 10.89 -5.42
C ASN A 242 4.13 9.61 -4.64
N PHE A 243 5.10 8.70 -4.51
CA PHE A 243 4.89 7.45 -3.79
C PHE A 243 4.78 7.68 -2.27
N LEU A 244 5.55 8.63 -1.71
CA LEU A 244 5.46 8.97 -0.30
C LEU A 244 4.07 9.51 0.08
N LEU A 245 3.55 10.48 -0.68
CA LEU A 245 2.26 11.10 -0.41
C LEU A 245 1.12 10.09 -0.56
N TRP A 246 1.16 9.25 -1.60
CA TRP A 246 0.19 8.17 -1.77
C TRP A 246 0.23 7.16 -0.61
N SER A 247 1.43 6.76 -0.19
CA SER A 247 1.59 5.85 0.95
C SER A 247 1.03 6.46 2.23
N LEU A 248 1.37 7.71 2.53
CA LEU A 248 0.81 8.43 3.69
C LEU A 248 -0.72 8.52 3.63
N GLN A 249 -1.29 8.72 2.43
CA GLN A 249 -2.72 8.71 2.24
C GLN A 249 -3.34 7.37 2.68
N VAL A 250 -2.83 6.27 2.14
CA VAL A 250 -3.35 4.92 2.39
C VAL A 250 -3.29 4.53 3.87
N PHE A 251 -2.26 4.97 4.60
CA PHE A 251 -2.07 4.62 6.01
C PHE A 251 -2.66 5.62 7.01
N SER A 252 -2.80 6.90 6.66
CA SER A 252 -3.18 7.95 7.61
C SER A 252 -4.62 8.43 7.47
N PHE A 253 -5.26 8.20 6.32
CA PHE A 253 -6.59 8.72 6.04
C PHE A 253 -7.59 7.59 5.80
N SER A 254 -8.84 7.80 6.22
CA SER A 254 -9.96 6.89 5.93
C SER A 254 -10.62 7.17 4.58
N GLU A 255 -10.37 8.36 4.02
CA GLU A 255 -10.94 8.84 2.77
C GLU A 255 -9.81 9.24 1.81
N MET A 256 -10.06 9.09 0.52
CA MET A 256 -9.12 9.49 -0.51
C MET A 256 -9.12 11.02 -0.65
N ASN A 257 -7.95 11.65 -0.53
CA ASN A 257 -7.75 13.05 -0.83
C ASN A 257 -7.22 13.20 -2.28
N PRO A 258 -8.01 13.78 -3.20
CA PRO A 258 -7.58 13.97 -4.59
C PRO A 258 -6.30 14.80 -4.73
N GLN A 259 -5.96 15.65 -3.75
CA GLN A 259 -4.75 16.47 -3.76
C GLN A 259 -3.45 15.67 -3.55
N LEU A 260 -3.57 14.44 -3.04
CA LEU A 260 -2.42 13.54 -2.84
C LEU A 260 -2.26 12.55 -4.02
N THR A 261 -3.06 12.71 -5.07
CA THR A 261 -2.91 11.99 -6.34
C THR A 261 -1.86 12.68 -7.22
N SER A 262 -0.99 11.90 -7.86
CA SER A 262 0.05 12.40 -8.78
C SER A 262 -0.28 12.17 -10.27
N ILE A 263 -1.45 11.60 -10.54
CA ILE A 263 -1.93 11.29 -11.89
C ILE A 263 -3.03 12.27 -12.29
N LYS A 264 -3.06 12.62 -13.58
CA LYS A 264 -4.12 13.42 -14.20
C LYS A 264 -5.07 12.48 -14.94
N GLY A 265 -6.37 12.77 -14.88
CA GLY A 265 -7.42 11.98 -15.55
C GLY A 265 -7.93 10.76 -14.77
N ALA A 266 -7.35 10.47 -13.61
CA ALA A 266 -7.76 9.40 -12.70
C ALA A 266 -7.28 9.70 -11.27
N PHE A 267 -7.67 8.88 -10.31
CA PHE A 267 -7.09 8.87 -8.96
C PHE A 267 -5.85 7.97 -8.92
N GLY A 268 -5.02 8.13 -7.88
CA GLY A 268 -3.90 7.21 -7.65
C GLY A 268 -2.53 7.86 -7.75
N TYR A 269 -1.54 7.07 -8.14
CA TYR A 269 -0.16 7.57 -8.21
C TYR A 269 0.63 6.92 -9.33
N PHE A 270 1.54 7.74 -9.88
CA PHE A 270 2.70 7.27 -10.62
C PHE A 270 3.94 7.79 -9.91
N GLY A 271 4.59 6.91 -9.15
CA GLY A 271 5.72 7.26 -8.31
C GLY A 271 6.92 6.36 -8.56
N SER A 272 7.98 6.61 -7.80
CA SER A 272 9.19 5.82 -7.87
C SER A 272 9.88 5.68 -6.52
N ALA A 273 10.73 4.68 -6.39
CA ALA A 273 11.58 4.51 -5.23
C ALA A 273 12.90 3.82 -5.59
N SER A 274 13.94 4.13 -4.83
CA SER A 274 15.10 3.24 -4.69
C SER A 274 14.84 2.30 -3.53
N LEU A 275 15.35 1.07 -3.61
CA LEU A 275 14.98 0.01 -2.69
C LEU A 275 16.18 -0.84 -2.30
N ILE A 276 16.33 -1.08 -1.00
CA ILE A 276 17.27 -2.06 -0.47
C ILE A 276 16.50 -3.12 0.32
N ARG A 277 16.92 -4.37 0.19
CA ARG A 277 16.29 -5.52 0.84
C ARG A 277 17.30 -6.31 1.66
N HIS A 278 16.81 -6.98 2.68
CA HIS A 278 17.53 -7.98 3.43
C HIS A 278 16.57 -9.09 3.84
N GLN A 279 16.96 -10.34 3.58
CA GLN A 279 16.22 -11.51 4.05
C GLN A 279 16.95 -12.11 5.24
N GLY A 280 16.19 -12.44 6.27
CA GLY A 280 16.69 -13.03 7.51
C GLY A 280 15.63 -13.87 8.20
N PHE A 281 16.02 -14.49 9.31
CA PHE A 281 15.19 -15.39 10.09
C PHE A 281 14.98 -14.86 11.50
N LEU A 282 13.72 -14.73 11.89
CA LEU A 282 13.34 -14.33 13.24
C LEU A 282 13.01 -15.56 14.08
N LEU A 283 13.90 -15.87 15.03
CA LEU A 283 13.71 -16.96 15.97
C LEU A 283 12.60 -16.64 16.97
N LYS A 284 11.79 -17.64 17.30
CA LYS A 284 10.74 -17.53 18.31
C LYS A 284 11.32 -17.24 19.69
N ASN A 285 10.58 -16.48 20.48
CA ASN A 285 10.95 -16.19 21.87
C ASN A 285 10.83 -17.41 22.80
N GLN A 286 9.97 -18.35 22.43
CA GLN A 286 9.71 -19.60 23.11
C GLN A 286 9.34 -20.65 22.03
N PRO A 287 9.70 -21.94 22.23
CA PRO A 287 9.26 -23.03 21.36
C PRO A 287 7.74 -22.97 21.10
#